data_AF-D4GVW9-F1
#
_entry.id   AF-D4GVW9-F1
#
_cell.length_a   1.000
_cell.length_b   1.000
_cell.length_c   1.000
_cell.angle_alpha   90.00
_cell.angle_beta   90.00
_cell.angle_gamma   90.00
#
_symmetry.space_group_name_H-M   'P 1'
#
loop_
_entity.id
_entity.type
_entity.pdbx_description
1 polymer ?
#
loop_
_entity_poly.entity_id
_entity_poly.type
_entity_poly.pdbx_seq_one_letter_code
_entity_poly.pdbx_strand_id
1 'polypeptide(L)'
;MSHTARRFAEQAIPVGQFFKTIANGYYWAYEYGRDQNMGLDNSVAPSSEIDSDEQSVWGLNLAEASNDSDVERLKEHIIYATLEFAVENRGQLLGFFRNRSGSDRIYAEKAFRNLTNAWRDEYCLSDPVDAGPEERMKTAEWRITMCYYALYKSASAIIRTKDDSDLSNSHQATLRKHSNQFMSSRARGLYGYPFNFAPSSGQFFDFRKPFPYFIGVENEEWIPEIRGQREEKYANHYERQMNAVYSKAKNISTWDNGRDTSTFYHVFKLLREWANYEHGGIFSRLYGPGYIKFIDRAIRLLAYSAISTAEVALICAFGIDKFGRELRYYQESCEEGVSEGAAHVADRYKIYQRALSDF
;
A
#
# COMPACT_ATOMS: atom_id res chain seq x y z
N MET A 1 3.63 33.12 -16.95
CA MET A 1 4.86 32.30 -16.81
C MET A 1 4.90 31.29 -17.94
N SER A 2 6.02 31.08 -18.63
CA SER A 2 6.08 30.13 -19.76
C SER A 2 6.16 28.68 -19.26
N HIS A 3 5.27 27.83 -19.79
CA HIS A 3 5.19 26.40 -19.51
C HIS A 3 6.15 25.63 -20.43
N THR A 4 7.45 25.68 -20.16
CA THR A 4 8.47 25.02 -20.99
C THR A 4 8.62 23.54 -20.66
N ALA A 5 8.98 22.71 -21.66
CA ALA A 5 9.21 21.27 -21.47
C ALA A 5 10.24 20.96 -20.35
N ARG A 6 11.26 21.81 -20.22
CA ARG A 6 12.27 21.72 -19.14
C ARG A 6 11.65 21.87 -17.74
N ARG A 7 10.76 22.86 -17.55
CA ARG A 7 10.07 23.08 -16.27
C ARG A 7 9.13 21.93 -15.91
N PHE A 8 8.50 21.30 -16.91
CA PHE A 8 7.71 20.09 -16.70
C PHE A 8 8.58 18.91 -16.26
N ALA A 9 9.74 18.70 -16.89
CA ALA A 9 10.68 17.65 -16.51
C ALA A 9 11.20 17.81 -15.08
N GLU A 10 11.55 19.04 -14.68
CA GLU A 10 11.98 19.38 -13.32
C GLU A 10 10.91 19.03 -12.26
N GLN A 11 9.62 19.15 -12.60
CA GLN A 11 8.51 18.77 -11.71
C GLN A 11 8.20 17.26 -11.73
N ALA A 12 8.43 16.59 -12.86
CA ALA A 12 8.04 15.20 -13.07
C ALA A 12 9.07 14.17 -12.55
N ILE A 13 10.37 14.48 -12.66
CA ILE A 13 11.45 13.61 -12.17
C ILE A 13 11.30 13.28 -10.67
N PRO A 14 11.04 14.25 -9.76
CA PRO A 14 10.87 13.96 -8.35
C PRO A 14 9.74 12.97 -8.05
N VAL A 15 8.63 13.07 -8.80
CA VAL A 15 7.45 12.20 -8.64
C VAL A 15 7.73 10.79 -9.18
N GLY A 16 8.35 10.69 -10.34
CA GLY A 16 8.78 9.41 -10.89
C GLY A 16 9.79 8.67 -9.99
N GLN A 17 10.75 9.40 -9.44
CA GLN A 17 11.68 8.88 -8.43
C GLN A 17 10.95 8.46 -7.14
N PHE A 18 9.92 9.19 -6.70
CA PHE A 18 9.11 8.82 -5.54
C PHE A 18 8.41 7.47 -5.76
N PHE A 19 7.78 7.26 -6.93
CA PHE A 19 7.13 5.99 -7.24
C PHE A 19 8.13 4.84 -7.47
N LYS A 20 9.28 5.11 -8.09
CA LYS A 20 10.39 4.15 -8.18
C LYS A 20 10.85 3.70 -6.79
N THR A 21 11.03 4.64 -5.88
CA THR A 21 11.38 4.37 -4.48
C THR A 21 10.36 3.44 -3.81
N ILE A 22 9.06 3.69 -4.01
CA ILE A 22 8.00 2.84 -3.44
C ILE A 22 8.02 1.44 -4.05
N ALA A 23 8.07 1.34 -5.38
CA ALA A 23 8.11 0.05 -6.08
C ALA A 23 9.32 -0.80 -5.65
N ASN A 24 10.50 -0.18 -5.54
CA ASN A 24 11.70 -0.84 -5.06
C ASN A 24 11.58 -1.23 -3.58
N GLY A 25 10.97 -0.38 -2.75
CA GLY A 25 10.75 -0.69 -1.34
C GLY A 25 9.83 -1.89 -1.13
N TYR A 26 8.83 -2.11 -1.99
CA TYR A 26 8.04 -3.33 -2.00
C TYR A 26 8.88 -4.57 -2.34
N TYR A 27 9.71 -4.49 -3.37
CA TYR A 27 10.62 -5.60 -3.70
C TYR A 27 11.54 -5.93 -2.52
N TRP A 28 12.12 -4.91 -1.91
CA TRP A 28 12.94 -5.10 -0.72
C TRP A 28 12.15 -5.74 0.41
N ALA A 29 11.02 -5.15 0.80
CA ALA A 29 10.26 -5.66 1.94
C ALA A 29 9.81 -7.12 1.76
N TYR A 30 9.37 -7.51 0.56
CA TYR A 30 8.65 -8.76 0.35
C TYR A 30 9.40 -9.83 -0.46
N GLU A 31 10.53 -9.53 -1.11
CA GLU A 31 11.29 -10.51 -1.94
C GLU A 31 12.79 -10.57 -1.62
N TYR A 32 13.38 -9.54 -1.03
CA TYR A 32 14.84 -9.47 -0.93
C TYR A 32 15.41 -10.58 -0.03
N GLY A 33 16.32 -11.37 -0.62
CA GLY A 33 17.03 -12.46 0.05
C GLY A 33 16.16 -13.69 0.35
N ARG A 34 15.04 -13.88 -0.36
CA ARG A 34 14.15 -15.06 -0.25
C ARG A 34 14.85 -16.36 -0.64
N ASP A 35 15.57 -16.36 -1.75
CA ASP A 35 16.29 -17.52 -2.28
C ASP A 35 17.38 -18.00 -1.29
N GLN A 36 18.08 -17.05 -0.67
CA GLN A 36 19.03 -17.31 0.41
C GLN A 36 18.38 -17.88 1.69
N ASN A 37 17.07 -17.66 1.90
CA ASN A 37 16.32 -18.14 3.06
C ASN A 37 15.65 -19.51 2.84
N MET A 38 15.52 -19.96 1.58
CA MET A 38 14.89 -21.23 1.21
C MET A 38 15.90 -22.26 0.64
N GLY A 39 17.20 -21.99 0.73
CA GLY A 39 18.25 -22.87 0.18
C GLY A 39 18.20 -23.00 -1.34
N LEU A 40 17.53 -22.07 -2.02
CA LEU A 40 17.41 -22.03 -3.48
C LEU A 40 18.37 -20.95 -3.98
N ASP A 41 19.37 -21.31 -4.77
CA ASP A 41 20.50 -20.44 -5.08
C ASP A 41 20.23 -19.51 -6.29
N ASN A 42 19.07 -18.84 -6.31
CA ASN A 42 18.62 -18.01 -7.45
C ASN A 42 18.12 -16.62 -7.03
N SER A 43 18.82 -15.93 -6.14
CA SER A 43 18.48 -14.53 -5.87
C SER A 43 18.86 -13.65 -7.05
N VAL A 44 17.88 -13.26 -7.87
CA VAL A 44 18.00 -12.02 -8.67
C VAL A 44 17.63 -10.86 -7.76
N ALA A 45 18.45 -10.58 -6.74
CA ALA A 45 18.51 -9.20 -6.27
C ALA A 45 18.87 -8.35 -7.50
N PRO A 46 18.31 -7.15 -7.70
CA PRO A 46 18.81 -6.25 -8.73
C PRO A 46 20.31 -6.11 -8.47
N SER A 47 21.12 -6.70 -9.35
CA SER A 47 22.57 -6.70 -9.21
C SER A 47 22.99 -5.25 -9.17
N SER A 48 23.79 -4.88 -8.17
CA SER A 48 24.37 -3.54 -8.06
C SER A 48 25.42 -3.25 -9.13
N GLU A 49 25.44 -4.01 -10.23
CA GLU A 49 26.26 -3.79 -11.41
C GLU A 49 25.38 -4.10 -12.63
N ILE A 50 24.98 -3.05 -13.35
CA ILE A 50 24.55 -3.13 -14.74
C ILE A 50 25.41 -2.14 -15.51
N ASP A 51 26.14 -2.71 -16.46
CA ASP A 51 27.04 -2.09 -17.40
C ASP A 51 26.35 -0.92 -18.13
N SER A 52 26.99 0.24 -18.07
CA SER A 52 26.70 1.42 -18.89
C SER A 52 27.01 1.08 -20.34
N ASP A 53 26.13 1.33 -21.31
CA ASP A 53 26.42 2.48 -22.19
C ASP A 53 25.27 2.97 -23.10
N GLU A 54 23.99 2.63 -22.85
CA GLU A 54 22.90 3.14 -23.72
C GLU A 54 21.65 3.71 -23.02
N GLN A 55 21.69 4.03 -21.72
CA GLN A 55 20.47 4.41 -20.97
C GLN A 55 20.57 5.73 -20.18
N SER A 56 21.42 6.67 -20.60
CA SER A 56 21.81 7.85 -19.80
C SER A 56 21.03 9.15 -20.05
N VAL A 57 19.79 9.14 -20.53
CA VAL A 57 19.12 10.43 -20.84
C VAL A 57 18.54 11.12 -19.59
N TRP A 58 18.24 10.38 -18.50
CA TRP A 58 17.50 10.96 -17.35
C TRP A 58 17.94 10.50 -15.95
N GLY A 59 19.08 9.81 -15.80
CA GLY A 59 19.61 9.40 -14.49
C GLY A 59 18.75 8.36 -13.73
N LEU A 60 17.84 7.67 -14.42
CA LEU A 60 17.13 6.49 -13.92
C LEU A 60 17.47 5.31 -14.80
N ASN A 61 17.96 4.22 -14.21
CA ASN A 61 18.10 2.94 -14.90
C ASN A 61 16.70 2.41 -15.22
N LEU A 62 16.30 2.48 -16.50
CA LEU A 62 14.98 2.06 -16.98
C LEU A 62 14.88 0.53 -17.11
N ALA A 63 16.01 -0.19 -17.12
CA ALA A 63 16.07 -1.65 -17.13
C ALA A 63 15.68 -2.28 -15.78
N GLU A 64 15.65 -1.52 -14.68
CA GLU A 64 15.21 -2.00 -13.35
C GLU A 64 13.69 -2.23 -13.24
N ALA A 65 12.88 -1.77 -14.21
CA ALA A 65 11.44 -1.94 -14.19
C ALA A 65 11.04 -3.36 -14.68
N SER A 66 10.98 -4.28 -13.73
CA SER A 66 10.69 -5.71 -13.94
C SER A 66 9.22 -5.99 -14.37
N ASN A 67 8.91 -7.25 -14.72
CA ASN A 67 7.67 -7.65 -15.41
C ASN A 67 6.40 -7.65 -14.51
N ASP A 68 5.21 -7.62 -15.11
CA ASP A 68 3.90 -7.67 -14.41
C ASP A 68 3.75 -8.92 -13.52
N SER A 69 4.42 -10.03 -13.85
CA SER A 69 4.52 -11.23 -12.99
C SER A 69 5.09 -10.92 -11.60
N ASP A 70 5.94 -9.90 -11.47
CA ASP A 70 6.49 -9.49 -10.18
C ASP A 70 5.49 -8.73 -9.33
N VAL A 71 4.48 -8.09 -9.95
CA VAL A 71 3.41 -7.41 -9.21
C VAL A 71 2.50 -8.44 -8.55
N GLU A 72 2.05 -9.45 -9.29
CA GLU A 72 1.18 -10.50 -8.73
C GLU A 72 1.91 -11.34 -7.68
N ARG A 73 3.20 -11.67 -7.92
CA ARG A 73 4.05 -12.31 -6.91
C ARG A 73 4.17 -11.48 -5.62
N LEU A 74 4.44 -10.18 -5.75
CA LEU A 74 4.52 -9.29 -4.58
C LEU A 74 3.18 -9.18 -3.84
N LYS A 75 2.05 -9.13 -4.57
CA LYS A 75 0.71 -9.14 -3.97
C LYS A 75 0.50 -10.39 -3.11
N GLU A 76 0.90 -11.56 -3.61
CA GLU A 76 0.84 -12.81 -2.85
C GLU A 76 1.65 -12.72 -1.54
N HIS A 77 2.85 -12.16 -1.57
CA HIS A 77 3.65 -12.02 -0.34
C HIS A 77 3.08 -10.97 0.61
N ILE A 78 2.54 -9.87 0.08
CA ILE A 78 1.87 -8.84 0.89
C ILE A 78 0.72 -9.43 1.69
N ILE A 79 -0.11 -10.29 1.07
CA ILE A 79 -1.23 -10.91 1.78
C ILE A 79 -0.74 -11.88 2.86
N TYR A 80 0.23 -12.74 2.58
CA TYR A 80 0.77 -13.67 3.59
C TYR A 80 1.42 -12.93 4.76
N ALA A 81 2.20 -11.88 4.49
CA ALA A 81 2.78 -11.01 5.51
C ALA A 81 1.71 -10.39 6.42
N THR A 82 0.65 -9.85 5.81
CA THR A 82 -0.45 -9.22 6.54
C THR A 82 -1.15 -10.24 7.44
N LEU A 83 -1.30 -11.48 6.96
CA LEU A 83 -1.92 -12.58 7.70
C LEU A 83 -1.05 -13.07 8.85
N GLU A 84 0.25 -13.26 8.62
CA GLU A 84 1.21 -13.62 9.65
C GLU A 84 1.15 -12.62 10.80
N PHE A 85 1.23 -11.32 10.50
CA PHE A 85 1.14 -10.29 11.54
C PHE A 85 -0.21 -10.31 12.27
N ALA A 86 -1.30 -10.59 11.56
CA ALA A 86 -2.62 -10.70 12.16
C ALA A 86 -2.74 -11.91 13.10
N VAL A 87 -2.17 -13.05 12.71
CA VAL A 87 -2.12 -14.29 13.51
C VAL A 87 -1.27 -14.11 14.76
N GLU A 88 -0.05 -13.58 14.62
CA GLU A 88 0.83 -13.27 15.75
C GLU A 88 0.18 -12.32 16.76
N ASN A 89 -0.63 -11.38 16.28
CA ASN A 89 -1.28 -10.36 17.12
C ASN A 89 -2.77 -10.65 17.38
N ARG A 90 -3.25 -11.88 17.13
CA ARG A 90 -4.70 -12.22 17.12
C ARG A 90 -5.46 -11.72 18.33
N GLY A 91 -5.02 -12.06 19.55
CA GLY A 91 -5.72 -11.66 20.78
C GLY A 91 -5.81 -10.14 20.96
N GLN A 92 -4.74 -9.42 20.60
CA GLN A 92 -4.68 -7.97 20.65
C GLN A 92 -5.62 -7.32 19.63
N LEU A 93 -5.65 -7.85 18.40
CA LEU A 93 -6.46 -7.33 17.31
C LEU A 93 -7.95 -7.60 17.53
N LEU A 94 -8.33 -8.84 17.88
CA LEU A 94 -9.70 -9.19 18.21
C LEU A 94 -10.22 -8.34 19.38
N GLY A 95 -9.43 -8.21 20.46
CA GLY A 95 -9.79 -7.36 21.60
C GLY A 95 -9.93 -5.88 21.21
N PHE A 96 -9.10 -5.38 20.31
CA PHE A 96 -9.21 -4.00 19.82
C PHE A 96 -10.45 -3.79 18.95
N PHE A 97 -10.68 -4.62 17.93
CA PHE A 97 -11.74 -4.40 16.94
C PHE A 97 -13.14 -4.77 17.44
N ARG A 98 -13.26 -5.78 18.32
CA ARG A 98 -14.55 -6.21 18.88
C ARG A 98 -15.05 -5.33 20.02
N ASN A 99 -14.15 -4.59 20.67
CA ASN A 99 -14.54 -3.67 21.73
C ASN A 99 -15.13 -2.37 21.14
N ARG A 100 -16.45 -2.28 21.01
CA ARG A 100 -17.16 -1.11 20.44
C ARG A 100 -18.43 -0.77 21.22
N SER A 101 -18.81 0.51 21.22
CA SER A 101 -19.87 1.07 22.06
C SER A 101 -21.28 1.03 21.42
N GLY A 102 -21.52 0.19 20.41
CA GLY A 102 -22.78 0.20 19.67
C GLY A 102 -23.05 -1.10 18.90
N SER A 103 -24.17 -1.13 18.18
CA SER A 103 -24.62 -2.34 17.48
C SER A 103 -23.70 -2.75 16.34
N ASP A 104 -23.45 -4.05 16.22
CA ASP A 104 -22.63 -4.65 15.16
C ASP A 104 -23.10 -4.28 13.74
N ARG A 105 -24.42 -4.12 13.56
CA ARG A 105 -25.04 -3.85 12.26
C ARG A 105 -24.63 -2.48 11.70
N ILE A 106 -24.72 -1.41 12.49
CA ILE A 106 -24.46 -0.03 12.04
C ILE A 106 -22.99 0.13 11.63
N TYR A 107 -22.07 -0.41 12.43
CA TYR A 107 -20.64 -0.35 12.12
C TYR A 107 -20.30 -1.17 10.87
N ALA A 108 -20.86 -2.37 10.76
CA ALA A 108 -20.61 -3.23 9.61
C ALA A 108 -21.07 -2.60 8.30
N GLU A 109 -22.30 -2.06 8.24
CA GLU A 109 -22.82 -1.43 7.01
C GLU A 109 -21.91 -0.31 6.52
N LYS A 110 -21.49 0.60 7.41
CA LYS A 110 -20.60 1.70 7.05
C LYS A 110 -19.20 1.20 6.68
N ALA A 111 -18.67 0.20 7.38
CA ALA A 111 -17.35 -0.35 7.12
C ALA A 111 -17.29 -1.08 5.76
N PHE A 112 -18.23 -2.00 5.51
CA PHE A 112 -18.29 -2.76 4.27
C PHE A 112 -18.64 -1.88 3.06
N ARG A 113 -19.45 -0.84 3.22
CA ARG A 113 -19.66 0.15 2.15
C ARG A 113 -18.36 0.86 1.74
N ASN A 114 -17.49 1.19 2.69
CA ASN A 114 -16.19 1.79 2.35
C ASN A 114 -15.24 0.75 1.75
N LEU A 115 -15.22 -0.48 2.27
CA LEU A 115 -14.38 -1.55 1.74
C LEU A 115 -14.75 -1.91 0.30
N THR A 116 -16.03 -2.13 0.00
CA THR A 116 -16.51 -2.42 -1.37
C THR A 116 -16.21 -1.28 -2.34
N ASN A 117 -16.28 -0.03 -1.89
CA ASN A 117 -15.85 1.11 -2.71
C ASN A 117 -14.32 1.16 -2.91
N ALA A 118 -13.52 0.59 -1.99
CA ALA A 118 -12.08 0.45 -2.17
C ALA A 118 -11.74 -0.68 -3.15
N TRP A 119 -12.48 -1.80 -3.13
CA TRP A 119 -12.37 -2.87 -4.13
C TRP A 119 -12.61 -2.37 -5.55
N ARG A 120 -13.62 -1.51 -5.73
CA ARG A 120 -13.86 -0.84 -7.02
C ARG A 120 -12.69 0.04 -7.45
N ASP A 121 -12.12 0.81 -6.53
CA ASP A 121 -10.97 1.65 -6.85
C ASP A 121 -9.73 0.81 -7.19
N GLU A 122 -9.54 -0.35 -6.55
CA GLU A 122 -8.48 -1.30 -6.88
C GLU A 122 -8.63 -1.86 -8.29
N TYR A 123 -9.85 -2.26 -8.66
CA TYR A 123 -10.15 -2.66 -10.03
C TYR A 123 -9.84 -1.52 -11.00
N CYS A 124 -10.28 -0.29 -10.70
CA CYS A 124 -9.96 0.92 -11.45
C CYS A 124 -8.46 1.27 -11.49
N LEU A 125 -7.57 0.56 -10.83
CA LEU A 125 -6.11 0.70 -11.01
C LEU A 125 -5.54 -0.39 -11.91
N SER A 126 -6.24 -1.51 -12.04
CA SER A 126 -5.83 -2.63 -12.88
C SER A 126 -6.56 -2.66 -14.22
N ASP A 127 -7.66 -1.93 -14.40
CA ASP A 127 -8.40 -1.84 -15.66
C ASP A 127 -7.61 -1.11 -16.77
N PRO A 128 -7.46 -1.64 -18.00
CA PRO A 128 -7.85 -2.98 -18.40
C PRO A 128 -6.88 -4.05 -17.85
N VAL A 129 -7.43 -5.13 -17.29
CA VAL A 129 -6.69 -6.13 -16.47
C VAL A 129 -5.49 -6.72 -17.21
N ASP A 130 -5.64 -7.02 -18.51
CA ASP A 130 -4.61 -7.65 -19.33
C ASP A 130 -3.75 -6.67 -20.12
N ALA A 131 -3.98 -5.36 -19.97
CA ALA A 131 -3.25 -4.36 -20.72
C ALA A 131 -1.88 -4.06 -20.08
N GLY A 132 -0.90 -3.63 -20.88
CA GLY A 132 0.39 -3.20 -20.35
C GLY A 132 0.30 -1.89 -19.56
N PRO A 133 1.33 -1.56 -18.76
CA PRO A 133 1.41 -0.29 -18.02
C PRO A 133 1.19 0.96 -18.88
N GLU A 134 1.63 0.95 -20.14
CA GLU A 134 1.42 2.06 -21.08
C GLU A 134 -0.05 2.34 -21.37
N GLU A 135 -0.87 1.31 -21.45
CA GLU A 135 -2.30 1.43 -21.69
C GLU A 135 -3.04 1.88 -20.43
N ARG A 136 -2.75 1.25 -19.28
CA ARG A 136 -3.38 1.61 -17.99
C ARG A 136 -3.08 3.05 -17.59
N MET A 137 -1.87 3.53 -17.85
CA MET A 137 -1.38 4.83 -17.41
C MET A 137 -1.59 5.97 -18.40
N LYS A 138 -2.41 5.78 -19.45
CA LYS A 138 -2.81 6.88 -20.37
C LYS A 138 -3.36 8.12 -19.65
N THR A 139 -4.01 7.92 -18.50
CA THR A 139 -4.54 8.99 -17.63
C THR A 139 -3.96 8.86 -16.22
N ALA A 140 -2.65 9.01 -16.12
CA ALA A 140 -1.88 8.78 -14.90
C ALA A 140 -2.34 9.62 -13.69
N GLU A 141 -2.74 10.87 -13.89
CA GLU A 141 -3.29 11.75 -12.84
C GLU A 141 -4.57 11.18 -12.21
N TRP A 142 -5.43 10.57 -13.03
CA TRP A 142 -6.65 9.91 -12.56
C TRP A 142 -6.31 8.65 -11.78
N ARG A 143 -5.34 7.85 -12.25
CA ARG A 143 -4.88 6.64 -11.53
C ARG A 143 -4.28 6.98 -10.17
N ILE A 144 -3.48 8.03 -10.07
CA ILE A 144 -2.95 8.51 -8.79
C ILE A 144 -4.07 8.95 -7.85
N THR A 145 -5.10 9.60 -8.39
CA THR A 145 -6.29 9.99 -7.63
C THR A 145 -7.08 8.77 -7.14
N MET A 146 -7.29 7.76 -7.99
CA MET A 146 -7.96 6.51 -7.61
C MET A 146 -7.17 5.75 -6.55
N CYS A 147 -5.84 5.71 -6.65
CA CYS A 147 -4.98 5.13 -5.62
C CYS A 147 -5.18 5.80 -4.27
N TYR A 148 -5.20 7.13 -4.24
CA TYR A 148 -5.51 7.85 -3.01
C TYR A 148 -6.89 7.49 -2.43
N TYR A 149 -7.92 7.38 -3.27
CA TYR A 149 -9.25 6.99 -2.79
C TYR A 149 -9.31 5.54 -2.29
N ALA A 150 -8.60 4.60 -2.93
CA ALA A 150 -8.46 3.23 -2.44
C ALA A 150 -7.84 3.23 -1.02
N LEU A 151 -6.76 3.98 -0.82
CA LEU A 151 -6.10 4.14 0.48
C LEU A 151 -7.05 4.80 1.50
N TYR A 152 -7.67 5.91 1.14
CA TYR A 152 -8.58 6.65 2.01
C TYR A 152 -9.78 5.82 2.45
N LYS A 153 -10.44 5.11 1.51
CA LYS A 153 -11.59 4.26 1.77
C LYS A 153 -11.21 3.03 2.60
N SER A 154 -10.01 2.48 2.40
CA SER A 154 -9.47 1.41 3.26
C SER A 154 -9.31 1.88 4.71
N ALA A 155 -8.65 3.03 4.92
CA ALA A 155 -8.52 3.63 6.25
C ALA A 155 -9.88 3.99 6.87
N SER A 156 -10.81 4.50 6.05
CA SER A 156 -12.19 4.78 6.46
C SER A 156 -12.90 3.50 6.89
N ALA A 157 -12.82 2.41 6.13
CA ALA A 157 -13.41 1.12 6.47
C ALA A 157 -12.92 0.62 7.84
N ILE A 158 -11.61 0.71 8.09
CA ILE A 158 -11.01 0.38 9.39
C ILE A 158 -11.59 1.25 10.51
N ILE A 159 -11.67 2.57 10.32
CA ILE A 159 -12.27 3.48 11.31
C ILE A 159 -13.73 3.10 11.61
N ARG A 160 -14.50 2.79 10.57
CA ARG A 160 -15.92 2.44 10.65
C ARG A 160 -16.22 1.17 11.42
N THR A 161 -15.21 0.33 11.70
CA THR A 161 -15.38 -0.83 12.59
C THR A 161 -15.76 -0.45 14.03
N LYS A 162 -15.41 0.77 14.44
CA LYS A 162 -15.59 1.29 15.81
C LYS A 162 -16.21 2.69 15.88
N ASP A 163 -16.30 3.40 14.77
CA ASP A 163 -16.74 4.79 14.73
C ASP A 163 -17.82 5.05 13.68
N ASP A 164 -18.99 5.48 14.12
CA ASP A 164 -20.15 5.73 13.28
C ASP A 164 -20.38 7.23 13.00
N SER A 165 -19.53 8.12 13.51
CA SER A 165 -19.66 9.58 13.35
C SER A 165 -19.65 9.99 11.88
N ASP A 166 -20.41 11.00 11.46
CA ASP A 166 -20.30 11.41 10.06
C ASP A 166 -18.93 12.07 9.80
N LEU A 167 -18.08 11.38 9.02
CA LEU A 167 -16.71 11.81 8.70
C LEU A 167 -16.61 12.28 7.23
N SER A 168 -17.74 12.33 6.51
CA SER A 168 -17.80 12.70 5.09
C SER A 168 -17.22 14.08 4.81
N ASN A 169 -17.15 14.95 5.82
CA ASN A 169 -16.86 16.36 5.64
C ASN A 169 -15.36 16.71 5.75
N SER A 170 -14.46 15.76 6.09
CA SER A 170 -13.03 16.04 6.08
C SER A 170 -12.15 14.80 5.95
N HIS A 171 -11.44 14.71 4.81
CA HIS A 171 -10.40 13.71 4.60
C HIS A 171 -9.27 13.83 5.65
N GLN A 172 -8.89 15.06 5.99
CA GLN A 172 -7.87 15.34 7.00
C GLN A 172 -8.29 14.83 8.39
N ALA A 173 -9.54 15.06 8.80
CA ALA A 173 -10.05 14.56 10.07
C ALA A 173 -10.06 13.02 10.12
N THR A 174 -10.47 12.38 9.01
CA THR A 174 -10.44 10.92 8.88
C THR A 174 -9.02 10.38 9.04
N LEU A 175 -8.04 10.95 8.33
CA LEU A 175 -6.65 10.47 8.40
C LEU A 175 -6.00 10.71 9.76
N ARG A 176 -6.30 11.85 10.42
CA ARG A 176 -5.86 12.11 11.81
C ARG A 176 -6.47 11.11 12.80
N LYS A 177 -7.73 10.73 12.59
CA LYS A 177 -8.39 9.72 13.43
C LYS A 177 -7.75 8.35 13.23
N HIS A 178 -7.48 7.98 11.98
CA HIS A 178 -6.81 6.74 11.62
C HIS A 178 -5.42 6.65 12.26
N SER A 179 -4.60 7.70 12.11
CA SER A 179 -3.25 7.74 12.67
C SER A 179 -3.26 7.64 14.20
N ASN A 180 -4.09 8.44 14.87
CA ASN A 180 -4.08 8.57 16.33
C ASN A 180 -4.78 7.41 17.05
N GLN A 181 -5.82 6.84 16.47
CA GLN A 181 -6.65 5.84 17.16
C GLN A 181 -6.41 4.42 16.69
N PHE A 182 -5.92 4.21 15.47
CA PHE A 182 -5.71 2.88 14.90
C PHE A 182 -4.21 2.60 14.76
N MET A 183 -3.50 3.37 13.95
CA MET A 183 -2.07 3.15 13.70
C MET A 183 -1.20 3.35 14.95
N SER A 184 -1.61 4.23 15.86
CA SER A 184 -0.92 4.49 17.14
C SER A 184 -1.35 3.57 18.28
N SER A 185 -2.26 2.62 18.03
CA SER A 185 -2.91 1.80 19.05
C SER A 185 -2.50 0.33 18.99
N ARG A 186 -3.27 -0.54 19.65
CA ARG A 186 -3.16 -2.00 19.52
C ARG A 186 -3.43 -2.51 18.08
N ALA A 187 -4.10 -1.75 17.21
CA ALA A 187 -4.21 -2.11 15.79
C ALA A 187 -2.89 -1.96 15.00
N ARG A 188 -1.85 -1.35 15.57
CA ARG A 188 -0.54 -1.14 14.90
C ARG A 188 0.10 -2.42 14.35
N GLY A 189 -0.24 -3.58 14.91
CA GLY A 189 0.27 -4.88 14.47
C GLY A 189 -0.21 -5.30 13.08
N LEU A 190 -1.19 -4.61 12.48
CA LEU A 190 -1.69 -4.91 11.14
C LEU A 190 -0.95 -4.19 10.00
N TYR A 191 -0.16 -3.16 10.30
CA TYR A 191 0.40 -2.28 9.29
C TYR A 191 1.84 -2.65 8.94
N GLY A 192 2.04 -3.24 7.76
CA GLY A 192 3.34 -3.47 7.14
C GLY A 192 3.81 -2.30 6.28
N TYR A 193 4.85 -2.52 5.46
CA TYR A 193 5.34 -1.53 4.51
C TYR A 193 4.24 -1.11 3.50
N PRO A 194 4.15 0.19 3.12
CA PRO A 194 4.83 1.37 3.67
C PRO A 194 4.00 2.08 4.75
N PHE A 195 3.01 1.39 5.35
CA PHE A 195 2.05 1.95 6.29
C PHE A 195 2.46 1.78 7.76
N ASN A 196 3.62 1.20 8.05
CA ASN A 196 4.16 1.13 9.41
C ASN A 196 4.40 2.53 9.99
N PHE A 197 3.93 2.78 11.21
CA PHE A 197 3.96 4.11 11.85
C PHE A 197 4.38 4.00 13.33
N ALA A 198 5.34 4.82 13.79
CA ALA A 198 5.77 4.89 15.20
C ALA A 198 5.53 6.28 15.82
N PRO A 199 4.39 6.52 16.47
CA PRO A 199 4.17 7.80 17.17
C PRO A 199 5.16 8.03 18.34
N SER A 200 5.67 6.96 18.97
CA SER A 200 6.40 7.03 20.24
C SER A 200 7.87 7.39 20.12
N SER A 201 8.47 7.35 18.94
CA SER A 201 9.90 7.66 18.73
C SER A 201 10.16 9.10 18.31
N GLY A 202 9.12 9.93 18.15
CA GLY A 202 9.25 11.23 17.47
C GLY A 202 9.63 11.10 15.99
N GLN A 203 9.73 9.87 15.46
CA GLN A 203 9.97 9.58 14.06
C GLN A 203 8.64 9.34 13.35
N PHE A 204 8.61 9.54 12.03
CA PHE A 204 7.41 9.31 11.23
C PHE A 204 7.10 7.82 11.02
N PHE A 205 8.01 6.90 11.39
CA PHE A 205 7.98 5.47 11.01
C PHE A 205 8.48 4.54 12.12
N ASP A 206 7.90 3.34 12.21
CA ASP A 206 8.41 2.26 13.07
C ASP A 206 9.30 1.31 12.27
N PHE A 207 10.61 1.48 12.41
CA PHE A 207 11.61 0.65 11.76
C PHE A 207 11.82 -0.72 12.46
N ARG A 208 11.12 -0.97 13.58
CA ARG A 208 11.27 -2.17 14.42
C ARG A 208 10.07 -3.12 14.31
N LYS A 209 9.28 -3.00 13.24
CA LYS A 209 8.00 -3.71 13.08
C LYS A 209 7.94 -4.44 11.76
N PRO A 210 7.25 -5.58 11.76
CA PRO A 210 7.83 -6.78 11.19
C PRO A 210 7.97 -6.60 9.69
N PHE A 211 9.18 -6.84 9.22
CA PHE A 211 9.44 -6.96 7.80
C PHE A 211 9.09 -8.42 7.42
N PRO A 212 8.51 -8.67 6.24
CA PRO A 212 8.00 -9.98 5.85
C PRO A 212 9.04 -11.06 5.50
N TYR A 213 10.24 -11.00 6.09
CA TYR A 213 11.33 -11.91 5.74
C TYR A 213 11.19 -13.33 6.33
N PHE A 214 10.11 -13.63 7.06
CA PHE A 214 9.85 -14.95 7.65
C PHE A 214 9.04 -15.89 6.75
N ILE A 215 8.49 -15.40 5.64
CA ILE A 215 7.71 -16.24 4.72
C ILE A 215 8.64 -17.31 4.11
N GLY A 216 8.50 -18.55 4.57
CA GLY A 216 9.25 -19.72 4.07
C GLY A 216 10.53 -20.07 4.83
N VAL A 217 10.80 -19.49 6.00
CA VAL A 217 11.92 -19.95 6.85
C VAL A 217 11.48 -21.22 7.59
N GLU A 218 11.94 -22.39 7.13
CA GLU A 218 11.57 -23.68 7.70
C GLU A 218 12.24 -23.96 9.07
N ASN A 219 13.36 -23.30 9.36
CA ASN A 219 14.12 -23.49 10.59
C ASN A 219 13.88 -22.36 11.60
N GLU A 220 13.08 -22.64 12.63
CA GLU A 220 12.73 -21.69 13.69
C GLU A 220 13.94 -21.16 14.48
N GLU A 221 15.05 -21.91 14.53
CA GLU A 221 16.26 -21.49 15.27
C GLU A 221 17.02 -20.36 14.56
N TRP A 222 16.86 -20.21 13.25
CA TRP A 222 17.54 -19.20 12.44
C TRP A 222 16.77 -17.86 12.42
N ILE A 223 15.49 -17.89 12.83
CA ILE A 223 14.60 -16.72 12.87
C ILE A 223 15.23 -15.55 13.65
N PRO A 224 15.81 -15.71 14.86
CA PRO A 224 16.38 -14.60 15.62
C PRO A 224 17.67 -14.01 15.01
N GLU A 225 18.50 -14.84 14.37
CA GLU A 225 19.75 -14.42 13.76
C GLU A 225 19.50 -13.66 12.44
N ILE A 226 18.64 -14.22 11.59
CA ILE A 226 18.18 -13.58 10.34
C ILE A 226 17.49 -12.25 10.67
N ARG A 227 16.68 -12.22 11.74
CA ARG A 227 16.04 -11.03 12.29
C ARG A 227 17.06 -9.94 12.60
N GLY A 228 18.05 -10.22 13.44
CA GLY A 228 19.02 -9.20 13.87
C GLY A 228 19.83 -8.58 12.73
N GLN A 229 20.32 -9.40 11.79
CA GLN A 229 21.19 -8.92 10.71
C GLN A 229 20.41 -8.18 9.60
N ARG A 230 19.19 -8.64 9.29
CA ARG A 230 18.41 -8.07 8.18
C ARG A 230 17.58 -6.88 8.61
N GLU A 231 17.06 -6.84 9.83
CA GLU A 231 16.27 -5.72 10.34
C GLU A 231 17.03 -4.39 10.27
N GLU A 232 18.32 -4.37 10.62
CA GLU A 232 19.12 -3.14 10.54
C GLU A 232 19.31 -2.67 9.09
N LYS A 233 19.65 -3.58 8.17
CA LYS A 233 19.82 -3.26 6.76
C LYS A 233 18.51 -2.78 6.12
N TYR A 234 17.39 -3.44 6.45
CA TYR A 234 16.05 -3.04 6.01
C TYR A 234 15.62 -1.70 6.60
N ALA A 235 15.82 -1.49 7.89
CA ALA A 235 15.55 -0.23 8.58
C ALA A 235 16.33 0.93 7.93
N ASN A 236 17.62 0.75 7.68
CA ASN A 236 18.48 1.76 7.05
C ASN A 236 18.10 2.04 5.59
N HIS A 237 17.68 1.03 4.82
CA HIS A 237 17.12 1.25 3.48
C HIS A 237 15.80 2.02 3.57
N TYR A 238 14.87 1.53 4.37
CA TYR A 238 13.54 2.10 4.55
C TYR A 238 13.62 3.55 5.02
N GLU A 239 14.46 3.86 6.01
CA GLU A 239 14.68 5.21 6.52
C GLU A 239 15.16 6.15 5.43
N ARG A 240 16.17 5.75 4.64
CA ARG A 240 16.66 6.55 3.51
C ARG A 240 15.55 6.79 2.47
N GLN A 241 14.77 5.77 2.14
CA GLN A 241 13.66 5.89 1.19
C GLN A 241 12.56 6.83 1.70
N MET A 242 12.13 6.64 2.94
CA MET A 242 11.07 7.44 3.54
C MET A 242 11.51 8.89 3.78
N ASN A 243 12.76 9.13 4.16
CA ASN A 243 13.32 10.48 4.25
C ASN A 243 13.36 11.17 2.87
N ALA A 244 13.71 10.44 1.80
CA ALA A 244 13.65 10.96 0.43
C ALA A 244 12.20 11.29 0.00
N VAL A 245 11.24 10.43 0.33
CA VAL A 245 9.81 10.64 0.07
C VAL A 245 9.30 11.91 0.78
N TYR A 246 9.57 12.03 2.08
CA TYR A 246 9.03 13.12 2.91
C TYR A 246 9.72 14.45 2.63
N SER A 247 11.04 14.46 2.38
CA SER A 247 11.76 15.68 1.99
C SER A 247 11.20 16.26 0.69
N LYS A 248 10.86 15.41 -0.30
CA LYS A 248 10.20 15.84 -1.53
C LYS A 248 8.80 16.34 -1.29
N ALA A 249 8.01 15.61 -0.51
CA ALA A 249 6.63 15.98 -0.27
C ALA A 249 6.51 17.28 0.57
N LYS A 250 7.48 17.60 1.45
CA LYS A 250 7.61 18.91 2.12
C LYS A 250 7.76 20.09 1.17
N ASN A 251 8.24 19.88 -0.05
CA ASN A 251 8.42 20.92 -1.06
C ASN A 251 7.16 21.15 -1.92
N ILE A 252 6.12 20.33 -1.78
CA ILE A 252 4.93 20.34 -2.66
C ILE A 252 3.82 21.28 -2.15
N SER A 253 3.79 21.60 -0.86
CA SER A 253 2.91 22.63 -0.29
C SER A 253 3.46 23.12 1.06
N THR A 254 2.89 24.19 1.62
CA THR A 254 3.14 24.59 3.02
C THR A 254 2.61 23.48 3.93
N TRP A 255 3.45 22.46 4.12
CA TRP A 255 3.24 21.37 5.05
C TRP A 255 2.99 22.00 6.42
N ASP A 256 1.75 21.85 6.88
CA ASP A 256 1.12 22.56 8.00
C ASP A 256 2.09 22.86 9.16
N ASN A 257 2.19 24.15 9.53
CA ASN A 257 3.04 24.68 10.60
C ASN A 257 2.50 24.25 11.98
N GLY A 258 2.59 22.96 12.29
CA GLY A 258 2.35 22.43 13.64
C GLY A 258 1.29 21.34 13.73
N ARG A 259 1.71 20.20 14.33
CA ARG A 259 0.95 19.07 14.94
C ARG A 259 0.84 17.74 14.17
N ASP A 260 1.68 16.79 14.62
CA ASP A 260 1.31 15.55 15.34
C ASP A 260 0.66 14.34 14.63
N THR A 261 0.96 14.03 13.37
CA THR A 261 1.14 12.62 12.88
C THR A 261 1.11 12.56 11.34
N SER A 262 2.29 12.58 10.70
CA SER A 262 2.40 12.47 9.24
C SER A 262 2.58 11.01 8.79
N THR A 263 1.48 10.28 8.58
CA THR A 263 1.50 8.90 8.05
C THR A 263 1.61 8.87 6.51
N PHE A 264 1.92 7.71 5.93
CA PHE A 264 2.00 7.55 4.47
C PHE A 264 0.70 7.94 3.74
N TYR A 265 -0.46 7.75 4.38
CA TYR A 265 -1.76 8.21 3.87
C TYR A 265 -1.82 9.74 3.68
N HIS A 266 -1.15 10.51 4.54
CA HIS A 266 -1.08 11.97 4.41
C HIS A 266 -0.21 12.38 3.23
N VAL A 267 0.88 11.66 2.96
CA VAL A 267 1.72 11.87 1.78
C VAL A 267 0.90 11.69 0.50
N PHE A 268 0.11 10.63 0.43
CA PHE A 268 -0.74 10.37 -0.75
C PHE A 268 -1.89 11.38 -0.90
N LYS A 269 -2.42 11.93 0.20
CA LYS A 269 -3.37 13.05 0.13
C LYS A 269 -2.75 14.26 -0.59
N LEU A 270 -1.52 14.63 -0.21
CA LEU A 270 -0.79 15.73 -0.84
C LEU A 270 -0.55 15.46 -2.32
N LEU A 271 -0.13 14.23 -2.66
CA LEU A 271 0.09 13.83 -4.05
C LEU A 271 -1.20 13.90 -4.88
N ARG A 272 -2.35 13.52 -4.31
CA ARG A 272 -3.66 13.63 -4.97
C ARG A 272 -4.09 15.08 -5.16
N GLU A 273 -3.88 15.94 -4.17
CA GLU A 273 -4.20 17.37 -4.27
C GLU A 273 -3.35 18.02 -5.36
N TRP A 274 -2.06 17.68 -5.40
CA TRP A 274 -1.14 18.12 -6.43
C TRP A 274 -1.54 17.62 -7.83
N ALA A 275 -1.89 16.34 -7.96
CA ALA A 275 -2.32 15.74 -9.22
C ALA A 275 -3.60 16.37 -9.79
N ASN A 276 -4.54 16.78 -8.93
CA ASN A 276 -5.83 17.32 -9.36
C ASN A 276 -5.87 18.85 -9.53
N TYR A 277 -5.18 19.60 -8.67
CA TYR A 277 -5.41 21.05 -8.56
C TYR A 277 -4.22 21.91 -8.98
N GLU A 278 -3.01 21.34 -9.09
CA GLU A 278 -1.81 22.11 -9.43
C GLU A 278 -1.40 21.86 -10.89
N HIS A 279 -0.76 20.73 -11.17
CA HIS A 279 -0.11 20.47 -12.47
C HIS A 279 -0.25 19.02 -12.93
N GLY A 280 -1.47 18.46 -12.89
CA GLY A 280 -1.74 17.08 -13.33
C GLY A 280 -1.22 16.74 -14.73
N GLY A 281 -1.20 17.71 -15.65
CA GLY A 281 -0.68 17.54 -17.01
C GLY A 281 0.82 17.19 -17.10
N ILE A 282 1.58 17.22 -16.00
CA ILE A 282 2.95 16.66 -16.01
C ILE A 282 2.91 15.13 -16.16
N PHE A 283 1.87 14.49 -15.62
CA PHE A 283 1.73 13.03 -15.66
C PHE A 283 1.45 12.55 -17.08
N SER A 284 0.69 13.33 -17.85
CA SER A 284 0.49 13.13 -19.28
C SER A 284 1.76 13.37 -20.12
N ARG A 285 2.84 13.90 -19.51
CA ARG A 285 4.14 14.21 -20.15
C ARG A 285 5.32 13.45 -19.55
N LEU A 286 5.08 12.50 -18.64
CA LEU A 286 6.10 11.57 -18.16
C LEU A 286 6.43 10.59 -19.29
N TYR A 287 7.31 11.00 -20.20
CA TYR A 287 7.76 10.17 -21.31
C TYR A 287 8.94 9.29 -20.88
N GLY A 288 8.69 8.00 -20.78
CA GLY A 288 9.69 6.97 -20.52
C GLY A 288 9.04 5.67 -20.03
N PRO A 289 9.17 4.53 -20.75
CA PRO A 289 8.53 3.27 -20.38
C PRO A 289 8.79 2.83 -18.94
N GLY A 290 9.99 3.12 -18.39
CA GLY A 290 10.31 2.81 -16.99
C GLY A 290 9.51 3.65 -15.97
N TYR A 291 9.28 4.94 -16.21
CA TYR A 291 8.49 5.78 -15.30
C TYR A 291 7.04 5.28 -15.22
N ILE A 292 6.46 5.00 -16.38
CA ILE A 292 5.10 4.45 -16.48
C ILE A 292 4.98 3.15 -15.69
N LYS A 293 5.92 2.21 -15.88
CA LYS A 293 5.98 0.94 -15.14
C LYS A 293 6.09 1.13 -13.63
N PHE A 294 6.98 2.01 -13.16
CA PHE A 294 7.15 2.26 -11.73
C PHE A 294 5.91 2.85 -11.08
N ILE A 295 5.23 3.79 -11.75
CA ILE A 295 4.02 4.41 -11.21
C ILE A 295 2.89 3.38 -11.18
N ASP A 296 2.64 2.67 -12.29
CA ASP A 296 1.61 1.62 -12.39
C ASP A 296 1.79 0.54 -11.31
N ARG A 297 3.01 0.02 -11.16
CA ARG A 297 3.34 -0.98 -10.15
C ARG A 297 3.12 -0.44 -8.73
N ALA A 298 3.66 0.73 -8.43
CA ALA A 298 3.58 1.29 -7.08
C ALA A 298 2.14 1.56 -6.66
N ILE A 299 1.30 2.15 -7.53
CA ILE A 299 -0.09 2.45 -7.16
C ILE A 299 -0.92 1.16 -6.97
N ARG A 300 -0.70 0.12 -7.79
CA ARG A 300 -1.39 -1.16 -7.65
C ARG A 300 -0.98 -1.88 -6.36
N LEU A 301 0.32 -1.90 -6.03
CA LEU A 301 0.82 -2.52 -4.78
C LEU A 301 0.34 -1.75 -3.53
N LEU A 302 0.34 -0.41 -3.58
CA LEU A 302 -0.16 0.42 -2.48
C LEU A 302 -1.63 0.18 -2.18
N ALA A 303 -2.47 0.20 -3.21
CA ALA A 303 -3.88 -0.07 -3.07
C ALA A 303 -4.12 -1.48 -2.52
N TYR A 304 -3.45 -2.48 -3.10
CA TYR A 304 -3.54 -3.87 -2.64
C TYR A 304 -3.15 -4.02 -1.17
N SER A 305 -2.02 -3.42 -0.74
CA SER A 305 -1.59 -3.45 0.67
C SER A 305 -2.61 -2.81 1.61
N ALA A 306 -3.09 -1.61 1.30
CA ALA A 306 -4.04 -0.89 2.15
C ALA A 306 -5.37 -1.65 2.26
N ILE A 307 -5.86 -2.20 1.16
CA ILE A 307 -7.09 -2.96 1.10
C ILE A 307 -6.94 -4.28 1.83
N SER A 308 -5.86 -5.04 1.62
CA SER A 308 -5.60 -6.28 2.35
C SER A 308 -5.57 -6.06 3.88
N THR A 309 -4.94 -4.95 4.32
CA THR A 309 -4.97 -4.56 5.74
C THR A 309 -6.40 -4.28 6.23
N ALA A 310 -7.22 -3.57 5.44
CA ALA A 310 -8.61 -3.28 5.79
C ALA A 310 -9.48 -4.54 5.80
N GLU A 311 -9.29 -5.45 4.86
CA GLU A 311 -10.00 -6.73 4.79
C GLU A 311 -9.75 -7.56 6.06
N VAL A 312 -8.48 -7.73 6.44
CA VAL A 312 -8.11 -8.45 7.68
C VAL A 312 -8.64 -7.74 8.92
N ALA A 313 -8.61 -6.41 8.98
CA ALA A 313 -9.20 -5.65 10.08
C ALA A 313 -10.72 -5.87 10.19
N LEU A 314 -11.44 -5.91 9.07
CA LEU A 314 -12.89 -6.15 9.04
C LEU A 314 -13.21 -7.61 9.40
N ILE A 315 -12.39 -8.59 8.98
CA ILE A 315 -12.50 -9.98 9.43
C ILE A 315 -12.31 -10.06 10.95
N CYS A 316 -11.29 -9.41 11.52
CA CYS A 316 -11.11 -9.34 12.97
C CYS A 316 -12.33 -8.72 13.69
N ALA A 317 -12.93 -7.68 13.08
CA ALA A 317 -14.05 -6.95 13.66
C ALA A 317 -15.39 -7.68 13.57
N PHE A 318 -15.61 -8.47 12.51
CA PHE A 318 -16.94 -8.94 12.10
C PHE A 318 -17.02 -10.44 11.81
N GLY A 319 -15.89 -11.14 11.76
CA GLY A 319 -15.78 -12.55 11.41
C GLY A 319 -15.73 -12.81 9.90
N ILE A 320 -15.10 -13.93 9.53
CA ILE A 320 -14.91 -14.35 8.13
C ILE A 320 -16.25 -14.60 7.40
N ASP A 321 -17.28 -15.05 8.10
CA ASP A 321 -18.60 -15.33 7.52
C ASP A 321 -19.30 -14.07 7.02
N LYS A 322 -19.19 -12.98 7.79
CA LYS A 322 -19.80 -11.70 7.42
C LYS A 322 -19.05 -11.08 6.25
N PHE A 323 -17.72 -11.14 6.27
CA PHE A 323 -16.90 -10.76 5.14
C PHE A 323 -17.28 -11.53 3.86
N GLY A 324 -17.44 -12.86 3.97
CA GLY A 324 -17.83 -13.71 2.84
C GLY A 324 -19.22 -13.41 2.27
N ARG A 325 -20.18 -12.99 3.12
CA ARG A 325 -21.50 -12.52 2.64
C ARG A 325 -21.38 -11.24 1.81
N GLU A 326 -20.61 -10.27 2.29
CA GLU A 326 -20.41 -8.99 1.61
C GLU A 326 -19.63 -9.15 0.30
N LEU A 327 -18.68 -10.07 0.25
CA LEU A 327 -18.01 -10.44 -0.99
C LEU A 327 -19.00 -11.01 -2.02
N ARG A 328 -19.93 -11.88 -1.61
CA ARG A 328 -20.95 -12.41 -2.54
C ARG A 328 -21.82 -11.30 -3.12
N TYR A 329 -22.30 -10.38 -2.30
CA TYR A 329 -23.07 -9.23 -2.79
C TYR A 329 -22.24 -8.34 -3.74
N TYR A 330 -20.95 -8.19 -3.47
CA TYR A 330 -20.05 -7.47 -4.39
C TYR A 330 -19.85 -8.22 -5.70
N GLN A 331 -19.70 -9.55 -5.68
CA GLN A 331 -19.60 -10.40 -6.87
C GLN A 331 -20.86 -10.31 -7.72
N GLU A 332 -22.05 -10.44 -7.12
CA GLU A 332 -23.34 -10.25 -7.80
C GLU A 332 -23.42 -8.85 -8.46
N SER A 333 -23.00 -7.80 -7.76
CA SER A 333 -22.93 -6.45 -8.32
C SER A 333 -21.92 -6.30 -9.48
N CYS A 334 -20.84 -7.07 -9.48
CA CYS A 334 -19.85 -7.08 -10.56
C CYS A 334 -20.37 -7.85 -11.77
N GLU A 335 -21.10 -8.95 -11.58
CA GLU A 335 -21.73 -9.73 -12.66
C GLU A 335 -22.73 -8.91 -13.46
N GLU A 336 -23.46 -7.99 -12.81
CA GLU A 336 -24.38 -7.06 -13.49
C GLU A 336 -23.66 -5.91 -14.22
N GLY A 337 -22.39 -5.65 -13.92
CA GLY A 337 -21.64 -4.48 -14.38
C GLY A 337 -20.32 -4.83 -15.05
N VAL A 338 -19.24 -4.90 -14.25
CA VAL A 338 -17.89 -5.22 -14.70
C VAL A 338 -17.41 -6.49 -13.99
N SER A 339 -17.47 -7.61 -14.71
CA SER A 339 -17.32 -8.96 -14.15
C SER A 339 -15.93 -9.21 -13.54
N GLU A 340 -14.90 -8.61 -14.12
CA GLU A 340 -13.50 -8.71 -13.71
C GLU A 340 -13.23 -7.99 -12.38
N GLY A 341 -14.14 -7.10 -11.98
CA GLY A 341 -14.03 -6.28 -10.77
C GLY A 341 -13.97 -7.06 -9.45
N ALA A 342 -14.37 -8.34 -9.46
CA ALA A 342 -14.37 -9.18 -8.27
C ALA A 342 -13.22 -10.21 -8.23
N ALA A 343 -12.48 -10.42 -9.32
CA ALA A 343 -11.50 -11.50 -9.42
C ALA A 343 -10.41 -11.40 -8.33
N HIS A 344 -9.80 -10.22 -8.18
CA HIS A 344 -8.75 -9.97 -7.19
C HIS A 344 -9.22 -10.23 -5.75
N VAL A 345 -10.43 -9.81 -5.40
CA VAL A 345 -10.98 -9.97 -4.05
C VAL A 345 -11.34 -11.42 -3.77
N ALA A 346 -11.87 -12.13 -4.78
CA ALA A 346 -12.21 -13.54 -4.66
C ALA A 346 -10.97 -14.41 -4.40
N ASP A 347 -9.84 -14.11 -5.05
CA ASP A 347 -8.60 -14.84 -4.83
C ASP A 347 -8.01 -14.59 -3.44
N ARG A 348 -8.02 -13.34 -2.95
CA ARG A 348 -7.63 -13.04 -1.56
C ARG A 348 -8.52 -13.76 -0.54
N TYR A 349 -9.83 -13.81 -0.78
CA TYR A 349 -10.76 -14.46 0.15
C TYR A 349 -10.50 -15.96 0.32
N LYS A 350 -10.09 -16.68 -0.72
CA LYS A 350 -9.68 -18.09 -0.61
C LYS A 350 -8.52 -18.27 0.38
N ILE A 351 -7.57 -17.33 0.40
CA ILE A 351 -6.44 -17.33 1.34
C ILE A 351 -6.95 -17.02 2.76
N TYR A 352 -7.83 -16.02 2.91
CA TYR A 352 -8.44 -15.67 4.19
C TYR A 352 -9.25 -16.80 4.82
N GLN A 353 -10.04 -17.53 4.03
CA GLN A 353 -10.79 -18.68 4.54
C GLN A 353 -9.88 -19.76 5.14
N ARG A 354 -8.68 -19.95 4.58
CA ARG A 354 -7.71 -20.93 5.10
C ARG A 354 -7.01 -20.43 6.36
N ALA A 355 -6.61 -19.15 6.38
CA ALA A 355 -5.77 -18.60 7.44
C ALA A 355 -6.55 -18.03 8.63
N LEU A 356 -7.78 -17.57 8.41
CA LEU A 356 -8.58 -16.80 9.38
C LEU A 356 -9.95 -17.43 9.66
N SER A 357 -10.16 -18.72 9.38
CA SER A 357 -11.43 -19.43 9.68
C SER A 357 -11.85 -19.29 11.14
N ASP A 358 -10.86 -19.21 12.02
CA ASP A 358 -11.05 -19.23 13.47
C ASP A 358 -11.01 -17.82 14.08
N PHE A 359 -10.85 -16.77 13.25
CA PHE A 359 -10.90 -15.38 13.69
C PHE A 359 -12.35 -14.97 13.95
#